data_AF-A0A9W6YLD9-F1
#
_entry.id   AF-A0A9W6YLD9-F1
#
_cell.length_a   1.000
_cell.length_b   1.000
_cell.length_c   1.000
_cell.angle_alpha   90.00
_cell.angle_beta   90.00
_cell.angle_gamma   90.00
#
_symmetry.space_group_name_H-M   'P 1'
#
loop_
_entity.id
_entity.type
_entity.pdbx_description
1 polymer ?
#
loop_
_entity_poly.entity_id
_entity_poly.type
_entity_poly.pdbx_seq_one_letter_code
_entity_poly.pdbx_strand_id
1 'polypeptide(L)'
;MTINGVPYPTIILTDRDLACMNALKVSFASIPTMIWCWLMNRNVLAETRSVLGQIRLENPVSWESKYGNTVATDTFITAYYAAADSNTQIEFYTNQKVLFELDLDLANYLDQHWWKYKERVVKCWTKHYKHVGFQDTSPLERTHAKCKFWVTYTLPSINFYFGGQHLFELLAFKPIAIIQ
;
A
#
# COMPACT_ATOMS: atom_id res chain seq x y z
N MET A 1 -14.14 -23.06 8.89
CA MET A 1 -14.27 -22.60 10.29
C MET A 1 -14.96 -21.25 10.27
N THR A 2 -15.86 -20.96 11.20
CA THR A 2 -16.53 -19.65 11.33
C THR A 2 -16.31 -19.11 12.73
N ILE A 3 -16.14 -17.80 12.88
CA ILE A 3 -16.18 -17.10 14.17
C ILE A 3 -17.47 -16.30 14.17
N ASN A 4 -18.39 -16.57 15.10
CA ASN A 4 -19.65 -15.83 15.25
C ASN A 4 -20.47 -15.72 13.94
N GLY A 5 -20.49 -16.80 13.15
CA GLY A 5 -21.19 -16.84 11.86
C GLY A 5 -20.43 -16.20 10.69
N VAL A 6 -19.24 -15.63 10.92
CA VAL A 6 -18.37 -15.08 9.88
C VAL A 6 -17.34 -16.13 9.46
N PRO A 7 -17.17 -16.43 8.16
CA PRO A 7 -16.12 -17.31 7.66
C PRO A 7 -14.74 -16.86 8.13
N TYR A 8 -13.93 -17.83 8.53
CA TYR A 8 -12.53 -17.59 8.87
C TYR A 8 -11.78 -17.06 7.63
N PRO A 9 -10.96 -16.01 7.76
CA PRO A 9 -10.27 -15.46 6.61
C PRO A 9 -9.26 -16.46 6.04
N THR A 10 -9.09 -16.44 4.72
CA THR A 10 -8.08 -17.24 4.02
C THR A 10 -6.77 -16.48 3.84
N ILE A 11 -6.83 -15.15 3.92
CA ILE A 11 -5.71 -14.23 3.85
C ILE A 11 -6.06 -12.95 4.60
N ILE A 12 -5.07 -12.32 5.22
CA ILE A 12 -5.24 -11.01 5.86
C ILE A 12 -4.32 -10.02 5.17
N LEU A 13 -4.89 -8.93 4.68
CA LEU A 13 -4.15 -7.75 4.21
C LEU A 13 -4.04 -6.77 5.37
N THR A 14 -2.82 -6.30 5.63
CA THR A 14 -2.55 -5.33 6.70
C THR A 14 -1.63 -4.23 6.20
N ASP A 15 -1.62 -3.11 6.92
CA ASP A 15 -0.51 -2.17 6.80
C ASP A 15 0.79 -2.79 7.35
N ARG A 16 1.90 -2.07 7.19
CA ARG A 16 3.21 -2.49 7.72
C ARG A 16 3.41 -2.12 9.19
N ASP A 17 2.34 -1.90 9.94
CA ASP A 17 2.49 -1.54 11.33
C ASP A 17 2.99 -2.74 12.17
N LEU A 18 4.00 -2.49 13.00
CA LEU A 18 4.64 -3.49 13.85
C LEU A 18 3.67 -4.15 14.84
N ALA A 19 2.85 -3.37 15.54
CA ALA A 19 1.92 -3.90 16.52
C ALA A 19 0.80 -4.71 15.83
N CYS A 20 0.33 -4.26 14.66
CA CYS A 20 -0.66 -5.00 13.88
C CYS A 20 -0.06 -6.34 13.40
N MET A 21 1.13 -6.30 12.81
CA MET A 21 1.83 -7.51 12.37
C MET A 21 2.11 -8.49 13.52
N ASN A 22 2.44 -7.99 14.71
CA ASN A 22 2.66 -8.84 15.89
C ASN A 22 1.36 -9.44 16.42
N ALA A 23 0.27 -8.66 16.47
CA ALA A 23 -1.04 -9.16 16.87
C ALA A 23 -1.51 -10.28 15.93
N LEU A 24 -1.35 -10.12 14.62
CA LEU A 24 -1.73 -11.14 13.64
C LEU A 24 -0.95 -12.45 13.80
N LYS A 25 0.32 -12.40 14.21
CA LYS A 25 1.11 -13.61 14.50
C LYS A 25 0.54 -14.40 15.68
N VAL A 26 -0.12 -13.73 16.63
CA VAL A 26 -0.72 -14.37 17.81
C VAL A 26 -2.15 -14.82 17.51
N SER A 27 -2.97 -13.93 16.96
CA SER A 27 -4.41 -14.17 16.75
C SER A 27 -4.72 -15.04 15.53
N PHE A 28 -3.86 -15.03 14.51
CA PHE A 28 -4.08 -15.67 13.21
C PHE A 28 -2.80 -16.35 12.69
N ALA A 29 -2.10 -17.08 13.56
CA ALA A 29 -0.80 -17.68 13.27
C ALA A 29 -0.75 -18.58 12.02
N SER A 30 -1.86 -19.26 11.70
CA SER A 30 -1.98 -20.16 10.55
C SER A 30 -2.46 -19.48 9.27
N ILE A 31 -2.85 -18.20 9.33
CA ILE A 31 -3.35 -17.45 8.17
C ILE A 31 -2.19 -16.67 7.54
N PRO A 32 -1.99 -16.78 6.22
CA PRO A 32 -1.07 -15.92 5.49
C PRO A 32 -1.42 -14.43 5.66
N THR A 33 -0.40 -13.62 5.96
CA THR A 33 -0.53 -12.17 6.11
C THR A 33 0.25 -11.45 5.01
N MET A 34 -0.45 -10.62 4.25
CA MET A 34 0.11 -9.82 3.17
C MET A 34 0.10 -8.34 3.53
N ILE A 35 1.00 -7.57 2.92
CA ILE A 35 1.01 -6.12 3.10
C ILE A 35 0.17 -5.49 2.00
N TRP A 36 -0.59 -4.46 2.36
CA TRP A 36 -1.42 -3.74 1.43
C TRP A 36 -0.57 -2.93 0.43
N CYS A 37 -0.42 -3.43 -0.80
CA CYS A 37 0.47 -2.87 -1.81
C CYS A 37 0.13 -1.43 -2.22
N TRP A 38 -1.15 -1.01 -2.13
CA TRP A 38 -1.49 0.38 -2.44
C TRP A 38 -0.85 1.37 -1.46
N LEU A 39 -0.84 1.05 -0.15
CA LEU A 39 -0.18 1.91 0.84
C LEU A 39 1.33 1.98 0.58
N MET A 40 1.93 0.85 0.23
CA MET A 40 3.32 0.79 -0.21
C MET A 40 3.56 1.69 -1.43
N ASN A 41 2.81 1.51 -2.51
CA ASN A 41 2.95 2.31 -3.74
C ASN A 41 2.80 3.81 -3.47
N ARG A 42 1.84 4.19 -2.64
CA ARG A 42 1.63 5.59 -2.25
C ARG A 42 2.82 6.16 -1.48
N ASN A 43 3.36 5.40 -0.54
CA ASN A 43 4.51 5.84 0.26
C ASN A 43 5.79 5.90 -0.57
N VAL A 44 6.04 4.90 -1.43
CA VAL A 44 7.18 4.89 -2.35
C VAL A 44 7.11 6.07 -3.32
N LEU A 45 5.93 6.37 -3.86
CA LEU A 45 5.73 7.54 -4.72
C LEU A 45 5.98 8.86 -3.98
N ALA A 46 5.51 8.98 -2.73
CA ALA A 46 5.74 10.17 -1.92
C ALA A 46 7.24 10.37 -1.62
N GLU A 47 7.95 9.31 -1.22
CA GLU A 47 9.39 9.36 -0.96
C GLU A 47 10.17 9.71 -2.22
N THR A 48 9.87 9.04 -3.35
CA THR A 48 10.52 9.30 -4.63
C THR A 48 10.34 10.74 -5.07
N ARG A 49 9.14 11.32 -4.89
CA ARG A 49 8.88 12.74 -5.16
C ARG A 49 9.62 13.68 -4.22
N SER A 50 9.84 13.27 -2.97
CA SER A 50 10.62 14.05 -2.01
C SER A 50 12.09 14.12 -2.41
N VAL A 51 12.63 13.06 -3.01
CA VAL A 51 14.05 12.97 -3.41
C VAL A 51 14.28 13.51 -4.83
N LEU A 52 13.50 13.04 -5.82
CA LEU A 52 13.68 13.33 -7.25
C LEU A 52 12.76 14.45 -7.77
N GLY A 53 11.88 14.95 -6.93
CA GLY A 53 11.11 16.17 -7.17
C GLY A 53 9.84 16.00 -8.01
N GLN A 54 9.15 17.14 -8.13
CA GLN A 54 7.95 17.33 -8.94
C GLN A 54 8.07 18.62 -9.73
N ILE A 55 7.43 18.67 -10.91
CA ILE A 55 7.35 19.87 -11.75
C ILE A 55 5.97 20.51 -11.62
N ARG A 56 5.93 21.85 -11.57
CA ARG A 56 4.66 22.58 -11.67
C ARG A 56 4.17 22.49 -13.11
N LEU A 57 2.96 22.01 -13.29
CA LEU A 57 2.26 21.99 -14.56
C LEU A 57 1.40 23.24 -14.64
N GLU A 58 1.57 24.02 -15.71
CA GLU A 58 0.67 25.11 -16.00
C GLU A 58 -0.70 24.54 -16.36
N ASN A 59 -1.73 24.94 -15.61
CA ASN A 59 -3.10 24.64 -15.97
C ASN A 59 -3.71 25.88 -16.63
N PRO A 60 -3.97 25.88 -17.94
CA PRO A 60 -4.58 27.03 -18.61
C PRO A 60 -6.05 27.27 -18.18
N VAL A 61 -6.66 26.35 -17.42
CA VAL A 61 -8.11 26.37 -17.09
C VAL A 61 -8.39 26.60 -15.59
N SER A 62 -7.41 26.43 -14.69
CA SER A 62 -7.60 26.70 -13.26
C SER A 62 -6.39 27.37 -12.62
N TRP A 63 -6.64 28.24 -11.63
CA TRP A 63 -5.61 28.88 -10.82
C TRP A 63 -4.92 27.94 -9.82
N GLU A 64 -5.34 26.67 -9.78
CA GLU A 64 -4.73 25.65 -8.93
C GLU A 64 -3.44 25.13 -9.57
N SER A 65 -2.35 25.16 -8.81
CA SER A 65 -1.08 24.59 -9.25
C SER A 65 -1.19 23.08 -9.28
N LYS A 66 -1.20 22.50 -10.48
CA LYS A 66 -1.09 21.05 -10.67
C LYS A 66 0.39 20.68 -10.68
N TYR A 67 0.77 19.57 -10.06
CA TYR A 67 2.16 19.09 -10.06
C TYR A 67 2.25 17.75 -10.77
N GLY A 68 3.21 17.64 -11.67
CA GLY A 68 3.62 16.41 -12.35
C GLY A 68 4.90 15.86 -11.73
N ASN A 69 5.25 14.63 -12.10
CA ASN A 69 6.54 14.05 -11.74
C ASN A 69 7.65 14.64 -12.63
N THR A 70 8.88 14.71 -12.11
CA THR A 70 10.05 14.88 -12.98
C THR A 70 10.28 13.61 -13.80
N VAL A 71 11.05 13.70 -14.89
CA VAL A 71 11.45 12.52 -15.67
C VAL A 71 12.16 11.50 -14.78
N ALA A 72 13.05 11.94 -13.88
CA ALA A 72 13.74 11.08 -12.93
C ALA A 72 12.76 10.35 -11.99
N THR A 73 11.78 11.05 -11.43
CA THR A 73 10.72 10.45 -10.60
C THR A 73 9.94 9.39 -11.38
N ASP A 74 9.53 9.66 -12.62
CA ASP A 74 8.80 8.69 -13.44
C ASP A 74 9.67 7.48 -13.84
N THR A 75 10.94 7.70 -14.17
CA THR A 75 11.89 6.62 -14.46
C THR A 75 12.07 5.71 -13.25
N PHE A 76 12.29 6.27 -12.07
CA PHE A 76 12.46 5.48 -10.84
C PHE A 76 11.19 4.71 -10.49
N ILE A 77 10.03 5.36 -10.54
CA ILE A 77 8.74 4.70 -10.24
C ILE A 77 8.43 3.58 -11.23
N THR A 78 8.79 3.76 -12.51
CA THR A 78 8.64 2.70 -13.53
C THR A 78 9.52 1.50 -13.20
N ALA A 79 10.79 1.72 -12.86
CA ALA A 79 11.70 0.64 -12.44
C ALA A 79 11.22 -0.05 -11.15
N TYR A 80 10.66 0.72 -10.21
CA TYR A 80 10.08 0.19 -8.98
C TYR A 80 8.91 -0.74 -9.27
N TYR A 81 7.97 -0.33 -10.13
CA TYR A 81 6.87 -1.19 -10.52
C TYR A 81 7.35 -2.46 -11.25
N ALA A 82 8.36 -2.34 -12.12
CA ALA A 82 8.96 -3.51 -12.76
C ALA A 82 9.53 -4.51 -11.72
N ALA A 83 10.19 -4.01 -10.67
CA ALA A 83 10.64 -4.86 -9.56
C ALA A 83 9.45 -5.48 -8.81
N ALA A 84 8.48 -4.68 -8.38
CA ALA A 84 7.32 -5.16 -7.61
C ALA A 84 6.46 -6.20 -8.38
N ASP A 85 6.34 -6.03 -9.70
CA ASP A 85 5.54 -6.89 -10.58
C ASP A 85 6.34 -8.03 -11.25
N SER A 86 7.59 -8.23 -10.85
CA SER A 86 8.44 -9.31 -11.37
C SER A 86 7.78 -10.68 -11.18
N ASN A 87 7.81 -11.53 -12.21
CA ASN A 87 7.17 -12.85 -12.19
C ASN A 87 8.06 -13.95 -11.64
N THR A 88 9.38 -13.72 -11.68
CA THR A 88 10.42 -14.60 -11.14
C THR A 88 11.30 -13.87 -10.12
N GLN A 89 11.99 -14.62 -9.26
CA GLN A 89 12.95 -14.03 -8.32
C GLN A 89 14.16 -13.44 -9.06
N ILE A 90 14.56 -14.05 -10.18
CA ILE A 90 15.67 -13.56 -11.01
C ILE A 90 15.33 -12.19 -11.62
N GLU A 91 14.12 -12.04 -12.17
CA GLU A 91 13.62 -10.73 -12.63
C GLU A 91 13.63 -9.71 -11.50
N PHE A 92 13.15 -10.07 -10.31
CA PHE A 92 13.14 -9.15 -9.17
C PHE A 92 14.54 -8.64 -8.83
N TYR A 93 15.51 -9.53 -8.65
CA TYR A 93 16.88 -9.13 -8.32
C TYR A 93 17.57 -8.38 -9.46
N THR A 94 17.16 -8.61 -10.72
CA THR A 94 17.66 -7.86 -11.87
C THR A 94 17.12 -6.43 -11.85
N ASN A 95 15.81 -6.27 -11.66
CA ASN A 95 15.16 -4.97 -11.56
C ASN A 95 15.60 -4.21 -10.28
N GLN A 96 15.91 -4.92 -9.20
CA GLN A 96 16.48 -4.32 -7.99
C GLN A 96 17.83 -3.67 -8.27
N LYS A 97 18.70 -4.29 -9.07
CA LYS A 97 19.99 -3.68 -9.47
C LYS A 97 19.78 -2.39 -10.26
N VAL A 98 18.80 -2.37 -11.18
CA VAL A 98 18.44 -1.15 -11.93
C VAL A 98 18.04 -0.02 -10.98
N LEU A 99 17.31 -0.32 -9.90
CA LEU A 99 16.96 0.69 -8.89
C LEU A 99 18.22 1.29 -8.23
N PHE A 100 19.20 0.46 -7.88
CA PHE A 100 20.48 0.92 -7.32
C PHE A 100 21.30 1.76 -8.30
N GLU A 101 21.20 1.48 -9.60
CA GLU A 101 21.85 2.27 -10.66
C GLU A 101 21.16 3.62 -10.88
N LEU A 102 19.84 3.69 -10.68
CA LEU A 102 19.05 4.92 -10.85
C LEU A 102 19.23 5.89 -9.67
N ASP A 103 19.08 5.40 -8.45
CA ASP A 103 19.23 6.20 -7.24
C ASP A 103 19.54 5.33 -6.01
N LEU A 104 20.74 5.50 -5.44
CA LEU A 104 21.22 4.70 -4.32
C LEU A 104 20.41 4.93 -3.04
N ASP A 105 20.00 6.17 -2.75
CA ASP A 105 19.31 6.51 -1.51
C ASP A 105 17.88 5.96 -1.50
N LEU A 106 17.18 6.08 -2.62
CA LEU A 106 15.85 5.49 -2.79
C LEU A 106 15.90 3.96 -2.85
N ALA A 107 16.91 3.37 -3.47
CA ALA A 107 17.09 1.92 -3.44
C ALA A 107 17.33 1.40 -2.01
N ASN A 108 18.16 2.10 -1.23
CA ASN A 108 18.37 1.80 0.19
C ASN A 108 17.09 1.96 1.02
N TYR A 109 16.30 3.01 0.76
CA TYR A 109 14.99 3.19 1.38
C TYR A 109 14.08 1.98 1.09
N LEU A 110 14.00 1.53 -0.17
CA LEU A 110 13.20 0.38 -0.52
C LEU A 110 13.68 -0.88 0.20
N ASP A 111 14.98 -1.14 0.28
CA ASP A 111 15.56 -2.28 1.00
C ASP A 111 15.19 -2.28 2.50
N GLN A 112 15.34 -1.13 3.16
CA GLN A 112 15.12 -0.99 4.60
C GLN A 112 13.64 -1.00 4.99
N HIS A 113 12.77 -0.46 4.14
CA HIS A 113 11.36 -0.25 4.49
C HIS A 113 10.41 -1.28 3.87
N TRP A 114 10.69 -1.76 2.65
CA TRP A 114 9.74 -2.52 1.85
C TRP A 114 10.26 -3.90 1.44
N TRP A 115 11.47 -4.03 0.91
CA TRP A 115 12.00 -5.31 0.42
C TRP A 115 12.37 -6.31 1.51
N LYS A 116 12.52 -5.87 2.76
CA LYS A 116 12.49 -6.78 3.92
C LYS A 116 11.20 -7.60 4.03
N TYR A 117 10.11 -7.14 3.41
CA TYR A 117 8.82 -7.83 3.33
C TYR A 117 8.50 -8.32 1.91
N LYS A 118 9.49 -8.48 1.02
CA LYS A 118 9.27 -8.86 -0.40
C LYS A 118 8.35 -10.07 -0.60
N GLU A 119 8.41 -11.05 0.30
CA GLU A 119 7.55 -12.25 0.28
C GLU A 119 6.05 -11.94 0.47
N ARG A 120 5.72 -10.73 0.93
CA ARG A 120 4.35 -10.27 1.24
C ARG A 120 3.84 -9.19 0.28
N VAL A 121 4.68 -8.69 -0.64
CA VAL A 121 4.35 -7.56 -1.51
C VAL A 121 4.72 -7.77 -2.98
N VAL A 122 5.78 -8.51 -3.28
CA VAL A 122 6.28 -8.67 -4.66
C VAL A 122 5.61 -9.87 -5.33
N LYS A 123 5.16 -9.68 -6.57
CA LYS A 123 4.34 -10.62 -7.33
C LYS A 123 4.95 -12.03 -7.42
N CYS A 124 6.25 -12.18 -7.65
CA CYS A 124 6.84 -13.51 -7.79
C CYS A 124 6.70 -14.38 -6.52
N TRP A 125 6.56 -13.76 -5.34
CA TRP A 125 6.27 -14.45 -4.08
C TRP A 125 4.80 -14.42 -3.70
N THR A 126 3.98 -13.51 -4.21
CA THR A 126 2.56 -13.40 -3.79
C THR A 126 1.57 -13.96 -4.81
N LYS A 127 2.01 -14.28 -6.04
CA LYS A 127 1.16 -14.69 -7.18
C LYS A 127 0.27 -15.91 -6.93
N HIS A 128 0.59 -16.77 -5.97
CA HIS A 128 -0.26 -17.90 -5.61
C HIS A 128 -1.48 -17.51 -4.79
N TYR A 129 -1.49 -16.32 -4.19
CA TYR A 129 -2.66 -15.75 -3.54
C TYR A 129 -3.52 -15.00 -4.56
N LYS A 130 -4.64 -15.60 -4.97
CA LYS A 130 -5.61 -14.96 -5.87
C LYS A 130 -6.07 -13.62 -5.25
N HIS A 131 -6.15 -12.58 -6.08
CA HIS A 131 -6.56 -11.21 -5.71
C HIS A 131 -5.56 -10.40 -4.85
N VAL A 132 -4.36 -10.93 -4.54
CA VAL A 132 -3.26 -10.12 -3.98
C VAL A 132 -2.54 -9.44 -5.14
N GLY A 133 -2.58 -8.11 -5.18
CA GLY A 133 -2.06 -7.32 -6.30
C GLY A 133 -3.10 -6.49 -7.05
N PHE A 134 -4.35 -6.42 -6.57
CA PHE A 134 -5.28 -5.39 -7.06
C PHE A 134 -4.68 -4.00 -6.81
N GLN A 135 -4.34 -3.31 -7.91
CA GLN A 135 -3.99 -1.88 -7.90
C GLN A 135 -5.23 -0.99 -7.75
N ASP A 136 -6.42 -1.58 -7.96
CA ASP A 136 -7.69 -0.87 -7.98
C ASP A 136 -8.34 -0.86 -6.59
N THR A 137 -8.48 0.34 -6.02
CA THR A 137 -8.89 0.59 -4.64
C THR A 137 -10.35 0.95 -4.49
N SER A 138 -11.12 1.02 -5.57
CA SER A 138 -12.47 1.59 -5.55
C SER A 138 -13.43 1.01 -4.49
N PRO A 139 -13.37 -0.28 -4.10
CA PRO A 139 -14.21 -0.79 -3.02
C PRO A 139 -13.69 -0.45 -1.62
N LEU A 140 -12.38 -0.53 -1.40
CA LEU A 140 -11.75 -0.28 -0.10
C LEU A 140 -11.70 1.22 0.22
N GLU A 141 -11.36 2.06 -0.75
CA GLU A 141 -11.43 3.52 -0.63
C GLU A 141 -12.85 4.00 -0.39
N ARG A 142 -13.85 3.43 -1.09
CA ARG A 142 -15.25 3.79 -0.86
C ARG A 142 -15.72 3.39 0.54
N THR A 143 -15.22 2.28 1.08
CA THR A 143 -15.51 1.83 2.44
C THR A 143 -14.84 2.74 3.46
N HIS A 144 -13.56 3.07 3.26
CA HIS A 144 -12.82 4.01 4.09
C HIS A 144 -13.41 5.43 4.05
N ALA A 145 -13.85 5.90 2.88
CA ALA A 145 -14.53 7.18 2.71
C ALA A 145 -15.86 7.22 3.47
N LYS A 146 -16.63 6.12 3.44
CA LYS A 146 -17.83 5.97 4.27
C LYS A 146 -17.48 6.00 5.76
N CYS A 147 -16.51 5.22 6.22
CA CYS A 147 -16.10 5.21 7.63
C CYS A 147 -15.64 6.59 8.10
N LYS A 148 -14.82 7.29 7.30
CA LYS A 148 -14.43 8.69 7.55
C LYS A 148 -15.62 9.62 7.65
N PHE A 149 -16.56 9.51 6.71
CA PHE A 149 -17.80 10.29 6.72
C PHE A 149 -18.57 10.05 8.02
N TRP A 150 -18.79 8.79 8.40
CA TRP A 150 -19.49 8.45 9.63
C TRP A 150 -18.82 9.03 10.87
N VAL A 151 -17.52 8.81 11.06
CA VAL A 151 -16.77 9.31 12.23
C VAL A 151 -16.79 10.85 12.31
N THR A 152 -16.68 11.53 11.17
CA THR A 152 -16.70 13.00 11.11
C THR A 152 -18.06 13.58 11.49
N TYR A 153 -19.16 12.90 11.13
CA TYR A 153 -20.52 13.41 11.37
C TYR A 153 -21.10 13.01 12.73
N THR A 154 -20.70 11.88 13.33
CA THR A 154 -21.29 11.40 14.59
C THR A 154 -20.54 11.84 15.85
N LEU A 155 -19.32 12.36 15.75
CA LEU A 155 -18.51 12.83 16.90
C LEU A 155 -17.95 14.25 16.70
N PRO A 156 -18.82 15.29 16.60
CA PRO A 156 -18.39 16.67 16.33
C PRO A 156 -17.61 17.36 17.48
N SER A 157 -17.46 16.71 18.64
CA SER A 157 -16.77 17.26 19.82
C SER A 157 -15.28 16.90 19.92
N ILE A 158 -14.72 16.18 18.95
CA ILE A 158 -13.28 15.89 18.91
C ILE A 158 -12.65 16.64 17.73
N ASN A 159 -12.18 17.86 17.99
CA ASN A 159 -11.32 18.60 17.06
C ASN A 159 -9.95 17.93 16.99
N PHE A 160 -9.74 17.08 15.99
CA PHE A 160 -8.39 16.61 15.64
C PHE A 160 -7.69 17.66 14.78
N TYR A 161 -6.63 18.27 15.33
CA TYR A 161 -5.59 18.90 14.53
C TYR A 161 -4.78 17.78 13.85
N PHE A 162 -4.91 17.64 12.53
CA PHE A 162 -4.17 16.66 11.75
C PHE A 162 -2.77 17.18 11.41
N GLY A 163 -1.85 17.04 12.37
CA GLY A 163 -0.41 17.02 12.15
C GLY A 163 0.13 15.63 12.43
N GLY A 164 0.56 14.90 11.39
CA GLY A 164 1.23 13.60 11.51
C GLY A 164 0.30 12.39 11.48
N GLN A 165 0.44 11.58 10.42
CA GLN A 165 -0.30 10.35 10.18
C GLN A 165 0.14 9.23 11.13
N HIS A 166 -0.74 8.76 12.01
CA HIS A 166 -0.76 7.38 12.50
C HIS A 166 -2.12 7.12 13.17
N LEU A 167 -2.89 6.15 12.67
CA LEU A 167 -3.84 5.38 13.47
C LEU A 167 -4.27 4.12 12.71
N PHE A 168 -4.25 3.04 13.47
CA PHE A 168 -4.52 1.67 13.09
C PHE A 168 -6.02 1.40 13.04
N GLU A 169 -6.48 0.64 12.06
CA GLU A 169 -7.76 -0.06 12.14
C GLU A 169 -7.65 -1.48 11.58
N LEU A 170 -7.69 -2.47 12.47
CA LEU A 170 -8.00 -3.87 12.16
C LEU A 170 -9.51 -3.96 11.90
N LEU A 171 -9.94 -3.84 10.64
CA LEU A 171 -11.34 -4.09 10.27
C LEU A 171 -11.53 -5.57 9.93
N ALA A 172 -12.13 -6.30 10.86
CA ALA A 172 -12.75 -7.60 10.59
C ALA A 172 -13.94 -7.39 9.64
N PHE A 173 -13.82 -7.89 8.41
CA PHE A 173 -14.91 -7.85 7.43
C PHE A 173 -16.07 -8.75 7.88
N LYS A 174 -17.27 -8.16 8.01
CA LYS A 174 -18.53 -8.92 7.81
C LYS A 174 -18.69 -9.14 6.30
N PRO A 175 -18.78 -10.39 5.81
CA PRO A 175 -19.06 -10.62 4.41
C PRO A 175 -20.50 -10.17 4.12
N ILE A 176 -20.63 -9.22 3.20
CA ILE A 176 -21.87 -9.06 2.46
C ILE A 176 -21.92 -10.24 1.49
N ALA A 177 -22.96 -11.05 1.65
CA ALA A 177 -23.30 -12.14 0.75
C ALA A 177 -23.37 -11.62 -0.68
N ILE A 178 -22.69 -12.30 -1.60
CA ILE A 178 -23.05 -12.29 -3.02
C ILE A 178 -23.67 -13.66 -3.28
N ILE A 179 -25.00 -13.69 -3.21
CA ILE A 179 -25.82 -14.75 -3.80
C ILE A 179 -26.05 -14.30 -5.25
N GLN A 180 -25.42 -15.00 -6.19
CA GLN A 180 -26.01 -15.76 -7.31
C GLN A 180 -24.91 -16.21 -8.26
#